data_AF-A0A399ESD2-F1
#
_entry.id   AF-A0A399ESD2-F1
#
_cell.length_a   1.000
_cell.length_b   1.000
_cell.length_c   1.000
_cell.angle_alpha   90.00
_cell.angle_beta   90.00
_cell.angle_gamma   90.00
#
_symmetry.space_group_name_H-M   'P 1'
#
loop_
_entity.id
_entity.type
_entity.pdbx_description
1 polymer ?
#
loop_
_entity_poly.entity_id
_entity_poly.type
_entity_poly.pdbx_seq_one_letter_code
_entity_poly.pdbx_strand_id
1 'polypeptide(L)'
;MSPSIPLLPLLVAVATGLMIALLGPINALLQPKAGTWGLSTVVHVVGLTVSVLGLLLIQRNGFLGWPLEPSLRGGLLAGAALGLLACAFLFYRGLQQGLPWYSYLGGVIGLLVVLGTVFSIQRLGVANAMTIILASQIATAAVVGHLGLLGQAANPVSALKLVGLGVMVAGAVVAVRN
;
A
#
# COMPACT_ATOMS: atom_id res chain seq x y z
N MET A 1 19.72 -22.60 17.84
CA MET A 1 19.94 -21.19 17.45
C MET A 1 18.60 -20.66 16.99
N SER A 2 17.93 -19.80 17.78
CA SER A 2 16.64 -19.23 17.39
C SER A 2 16.84 -18.50 16.06
N PRO A 3 15.99 -18.72 15.03
CA PRO A 3 16.08 -17.98 13.80
C PRO A 3 15.79 -16.51 14.10
N SER A 4 16.84 -15.69 14.17
CA SER A 4 16.70 -14.25 14.32
C SER A 4 15.92 -13.74 13.10
N ILE A 5 14.77 -13.11 13.34
CA ILE A 5 13.96 -12.50 12.29
C ILE A 5 14.86 -11.58 11.46
N PRO A 6 14.94 -11.76 10.13
CA PRO A 6 15.79 -10.92 9.30
C PRO A 6 15.28 -9.48 9.35
N LEU A 7 16.20 -8.53 9.57
CA LEU A 7 15.89 -7.11 9.75
C LEU A 7 15.14 -6.52 8.56
N LEU A 8 15.53 -6.89 7.33
CA LEU A 8 14.94 -6.34 6.12
C LEU A 8 13.43 -6.65 6.00
N PRO A 9 12.96 -7.93 6.05
CA PRO A 9 11.54 -8.25 6.07
C PRO A 9 10.75 -7.59 7.21
N LEU A 10 11.35 -7.46 8.38
CA LEU A 10 10.73 -6.73 9.50
C LEU A 10 10.50 -5.26 9.14
N LEU A 11 11.51 -4.58 8.61
CA LEU A 11 11.41 -3.17 8.18
C LEU A 11 10.38 -2.99 7.06
N VAL A 12 10.32 -3.91 6.09
CA VAL A 12 9.34 -3.87 5.01
C VAL A 12 7.92 -4.05 5.53
N ALA A 13 7.68 -4.96 6.48
CA ALA A 13 6.38 -5.16 7.12
C ALA A 13 5.94 -3.92 7.91
N VAL A 14 6.86 -3.30 8.66
CA VAL A 14 6.59 -2.05 9.38
C VAL A 14 6.25 -0.91 8.40
N ALA A 15 7.05 -0.72 7.35
CA ALA A 15 6.81 0.30 6.34
C ALA A 15 5.49 0.09 5.60
N THR A 16 5.11 -1.17 5.35
CA THR A 16 3.84 -1.54 4.71
C THR A 16 2.65 -1.14 5.59
N GLY A 17 2.68 -1.45 6.89
CA GLY A 17 1.62 -1.02 7.80
C GLY A 17 1.55 0.50 8.00
N LEU A 18 2.70 1.19 7.99
CA LEU A 18 2.77 2.66 7.97
C LEU A 18 2.04 3.22 6.73
N MET A 19 2.33 2.69 5.54
CA MET A 19 1.66 3.09 4.29
C MET A 19 0.16 2.85 4.33
N ILE A 20 -0.29 1.67 4.79
CA ILE A 20 -1.71 1.34 4.94
C ILE A 20 -2.41 2.35 5.85
N ALA A 21 -1.81 2.68 6.99
CA ALA A 21 -2.38 3.64 7.94
C ALA A 21 -2.49 5.07 7.37
N LEU A 22 -1.56 5.47 6.49
CA LEU A 22 -1.54 6.82 5.90
C LEU A 22 -2.45 6.96 4.68
N LEU A 23 -2.70 5.89 3.92
CA LEU A 23 -3.56 5.92 2.73
C LEU A 23 -4.97 6.40 3.05
N GLY A 24 -5.56 5.97 4.17
CA GLY A 24 -6.92 6.37 4.57
C GLY A 24 -7.06 7.89 4.79
N PRO A 25 -6.28 8.49 5.70
CA PRO A 25 -6.27 9.95 5.93
C PRO A 25 -5.95 10.77 4.68
N ILE A 26 -4.98 10.34 3.87
CA ILE A 26 -4.66 11.02 2.60
C ILE A 26 -5.87 10.99 1.66
N ASN A 27 -6.56 9.86 1.55
CA ASN A 27 -7.77 9.75 0.75
C ASN A 27 -8.89 10.66 1.29
N ALA A 28 -9.05 10.75 2.62
CA ALA A 28 -10.05 11.64 3.23
C ALA A 28 -9.79 13.12 2.89
N LEU A 29 -8.53 13.56 2.82
CA LEU A 29 -8.16 14.92 2.40
C LEU A 29 -8.50 15.22 0.93
N LEU A 30 -8.48 14.19 0.09
CA LEU A 30 -8.69 14.33 -1.36
C LEU A 30 -10.14 14.07 -1.77
N GLN A 31 -10.92 13.36 -0.94
CA GLN A 31 -12.32 12.99 -1.22
C GLN A 31 -13.23 14.18 -1.54
N PRO A 32 -13.16 15.34 -0.86
CA PRO A 32 -13.98 16.50 -1.20
C PRO A 32 -13.75 17.04 -2.62
N LYS A 33 -12.57 16.80 -3.20
CA LYS A 33 -12.21 17.30 -4.54
C LYS A 33 -12.47 16.28 -5.65
N ALA A 34 -12.21 15.01 -5.39
CA ALA A 34 -12.27 13.95 -6.40
C ALA A 34 -13.43 12.96 -6.23
N GLY A 35 -14.13 13.01 -5.10
CA GLY A 35 -15.08 11.99 -4.69
C GLY A 35 -14.41 10.64 -4.37
N THR A 36 -15.11 9.79 -3.63
CA THR A 36 -14.64 8.45 -3.25
C THR A 36 -14.39 7.57 -4.46
N TRP A 37 -15.31 7.60 -5.43
CA TRP A 37 -15.23 6.79 -6.64
C TRP A 37 -14.14 7.29 -7.59
N GLY A 38 -13.95 8.60 -7.71
CA GLY A 38 -12.89 9.18 -8.54
C GLY A 38 -11.50 8.80 -8.02
N LEU A 39 -11.27 8.91 -6.71
CA LEU A 39 -10.00 8.49 -6.10
C LEU A 39 -9.75 6.99 -6.26
N SER A 40 -10.75 6.16 -5.99
CA SER A 40 -10.62 4.72 -6.15
C SER A 40 -10.30 4.35 -7.59
N THR A 41 -10.98 4.96 -8.56
CA THR A 41 -10.71 4.75 -9.99
C THR A 41 -9.29 5.13 -10.35
N VAL A 42 -8.82 6.31 -9.92
CA VAL A 42 -7.45 6.77 -10.16
C VAL A 42 -6.42 5.79 -9.58
N VAL A 43 -6.58 5.40 -8.32
CA VAL A 43 -5.67 4.48 -7.63
C VAL A 43 -5.59 3.13 -8.34
N HIS A 44 -6.72 2.54 -8.69
CA HIS A 44 -6.74 1.22 -9.33
C HIS A 44 -6.25 1.25 -10.78
N VAL A 45 -6.59 2.29 -11.56
CA VAL A 45 -6.10 2.43 -12.94
C VAL A 45 -4.59 2.62 -12.97
N VAL A 46 -4.05 3.48 -12.11
CA VAL A 46 -2.60 3.68 -11.98
C VAL A 46 -1.93 2.40 -11.50
N GLY A 47 -2.47 1.77 -10.45
CA GLY A 47 -1.93 0.53 -9.88
C GLY A 47 -1.90 -0.62 -10.89
N LEU A 48 -2.99 -0.82 -11.64
CA LEU A 48 -3.08 -1.83 -12.70
C LEU A 48 -2.06 -1.54 -13.80
N THR A 49 -2.00 -0.31 -14.30
CA THR A 49 -1.08 0.09 -15.37
C THR A 49 0.38 -0.17 -14.98
N VAL A 50 0.78 0.27 -13.78
CA VAL A 50 2.14 0.06 -13.27
C VAL A 50 2.43 -1.43 -13.07
N SER A 51 1.46 -2.20 -12.58
CA SER A 51 1.61 -3.66 -12.41
C SER A 51 1.82 -4.37 -13.75
N VAL A 52 1.03 -4.05 -14.78
CA VAL A 52 1.15 -4.63 -16.13
C VAL A 52 2.49 -4.26 -16.76
N LEU A 53 2.92 -3.00 -16.64
CA LEU A 53 4.22 -2.57 -17.10
C LEU A 53 5.35 -3.31 -16.37
N GLY A 54 5.25 -3.44 -15.05
CA GLY A 54 6.20 -4.20 -14.24
C GLY A 54 6.30 -5.66 -14.71
N LEU A 55 5.17 -6.32 -14.96
CA LEU A 55 5.13 -7.67 -15.52
C LEU A 55 5.84 -7.75 -16.87
N LEU A 56 5.53 -6.86 -17.81
CA LEU A 56 6.13 -6.86 -19.15
C LEU A 56 7.64 -6.60 -19.14
N LEU A 57 8.11 -5.75 -18.22
CA LEU A 57 9.51 -5.36 -18.12
C LEU A 57 10.35 -6.41 -17.39
N ILE A 58 9.84 -6.97 -16.31
CA ILE A 58 10.56 -7.90 -15.44
C ILE A 58 10.43 -9.34 -15.96
N GLN A 59 9.22 -9.75 -16.32
CA GLN A 59 8.91 -11.13 -16.70
C GLN A 59 8.87 -11.27 -18.21
N ARG A 60 10.05 -11.49 -18.82
CA ARG A 60 10.18 -11.51 -20.28
C ARG A 60 9.74 -12.80 -20.97
N ASN A 61 9.80 -13.93 -20.26
CA ASN A 61 9.65 -15.27 -20.84
C ASN A 61 8.42 -16.03 -20.32
N GLY A 62 7.87 -15.64 -19.17
CA GLY A 62 6.75 -16.33 -18.55
C GLY A 62 6.37 -15.67 -17.24
N PHE A 63 5.09 -15.80 -16.85
CA PHE A 63 4.55 -15.37 -15.57
C PHE A 63 3.91 -16.54 -14.84
N LEU A 64 4.23 -16.70 -13.55
CA LEU A 64 3.65 -17.74 -12.70
C LEU A 64 3.80 -19.18 -13.27
N GLY A 65 4.93 -19.45 -13.93
CA GLY A 65 5.19 -20.74 -14.58
C GLY A 65 4.52 -20.92 -15.94
N TRP A 66 3.67 -19.98 -16.37
CA TRP A 66 3.07 -19.99 -17.69
C TRP A 66 3.90 -19.16 -18.67
N PRO A 67 4.21 -19.67 -19.88
CA PRO A 67 4.93 -18.91 -20.88
C PRO A 67 4.10 -17.71 -21.34
N LEU A 68 4.77 -16.58 -21.57
CA LEU A 68 4.12 -15.38 -22.12
C LEU A 68 4.07 -15.52 -23.64
N GLU A 69 3.09 -16.27 -24.12
CA GLU A 69 2.83 -16.44 -25.55
C GLU A 69 2.65 -15.09 -26.26
N PRO A 70 3.00 -14.98 -27.56
CA PRO A 70 2.95 -13.69 -28.28
C PRO A 70 1.58 -13.00 -28.24
N SER A 71 0.49 -13.77 -28.26
CA SER A 71 -0.89 -13.26 -28.16
C SER A 71 -1.16 -12.60 -26.81
N LEU A 72 -0.81 -13.28 -25.71
CA LEU A 72 -0.95 -12.76 -24.36
C LEU A 72 -0.07 -11.52 -24.14
N ARG A 73 1.17 -11.56 -24.62
CA ARG A 73 2.08 -10.41 -24.55
C ARG A 73 1.55 -9.21 -25.33
N GLY A 74 1.00 -9.45 -26.52
CA GLY A 74 0.33 -8.42 -27.32
C GLY A 74 -0.87 -7.82 -26.58
N GLY A 75 -1.69 -8.65 -25.95
CA GLY A 75 -2.81 -8.22 -25.11
C GLY A 75 -2.36 -7.37 -23.91
N LEU A 76 -1.30 -7.79 -23.21
CA LEU A 76 -0.73 -7.03 -22.09
C LEU A 76 -0.13 -5.68 -22.54
N LEU A 77 0.52 -5.64 -23.71
CA LEU A 77 1.04 -4.39 -24.29
C LEU A 77 -0.09 -3.43 -24.68
N ALA A 78 -1.15 -3.94 -25.32
CA ALA A 78 -2.34 -3.15 -25.62
C ALA A 78 -3.02 -2.65 -24.34
N GLY A 79 -3.15 -3.51 -23.32
CA GLY A 79 -3.67 -3.15 -22.01
C GLY A 79 -2.82 -2.09 -21.30
N ALA A 80 -1.50 -2.18 -21.37
CA ALA A 80 -0.58 -1.18 -20.83
C ALA A 80 -0.72 0.16 -21.56
N ALA A 81 -0.82 0.15 -22.90
CA ALA A 81 -1.03 1.35 -23.69
C ALA A 81 -2.36 2.03 -23.35
N LEU A 82 -3.46 1.26 -23.25
CA LEU A 82 -4.75 1.77 -22.81
C LEU A 82 -4.71 2.29 -21.37
N GLY A 83 -4.02 1.59 -20.48
CA GLY A 83 -3.81 2.01 -19.09
C GLY A 83 -3.05 3.33 -19.00
N LEU A 84 -2.00 3.52 -19.81
CA LEU A 84 -1.25 4.77 -19.89
C LEU A 84 -2.12 5.91 -20.44
N LEU A 85 -2.92 5.65 -21.48
CA LEU A 85 -3.88 6.63 -22.01
C LEU A 85 -4.93 7.02 -20.96
N ALA A 86 -5.45 6.04 -20.22
CA ALA A 86 -6.39 6.28 -19.12
C ALA A 86 -5.73 7.10 -18.00
N CYS A 87 -4.50 6.76 -17.60
CA CYS A 87 -3.74 7.54 -16.63
C CYS A 87 -3.53 8.99 -17.09
N ALA A 88 -3.12 9.20 -18.34
CA ALA A 88 -2.91 10.52 -18.92
C ALA A 88 -4.22 11.33 -18.98
N PHE A 89 -5.32 10.68 -19.40
CA PHE A 89 -6.64 11.30 -19.44
C PHE A 89 -7.13 11.71 -18.06
N LEU A 90 -7.05 10.80 -17.07
CA LEU A 90 -7.46 11.07 -15.70
C LEU A 90 -6.60 12.17 -15.08
N PHE A 91 -5.27 12.12 -15.29
CA PHE A 91 -4.34 13.14 -14.82
C PHE A 91 -4.66 14.53 -15.39
N TYR A 92 -4.86 14.61 -16.72
CA TYR A 92 -5.24 15.86 -17.39
C TYR A 92 -6.58 16.40 -16.87
N ARG A 93 -7.60 15.53 -16.75
CA ARG A 93 -8.91 15.90 -16.20
C ARG A 93 -8.82 16.39 -14.75
N GLY A 94 -8.04 15.73 -13.91
CA GLY A 94 -7.89 16.17 -12.52
C GLY A 94 -7.11 17.48 -12.41
N LEU A 95 -6.10 17.71 -13.23
CA LEU A 95 -5.40 18.99 -13.24
C LEU A 95 -6.36 20.15 -13.58
N GLN A 96 -7.26 19.95 -14.54
CA GLN A 96 -8.32 20.92 -14.89
C GLN A 96 -9.31 21.15 -13.74
N GLN A 97 -9.50 20.17 -12.86
CA GLN A 97 -10.34 20.26 -11.66
C GLN A 97 -9.59 20.78 -10.42
N GLY A 98 -8.32 21.18 -10.56
CA GLY A 98 -7.49 21.64 -9.45
C GLY A 98 -7.11 20.53 -8.46
N LEU A 99 -7.12 19.27 -8.91
CA LEU A 99 -6.62 18.15 -8.11
C LEU A 99 -5.10 18.24 -7.96
N PRO A 100 -4.56 18.03 -6.75
CA PRO A 100 -3.12 17.95 -6.57
C PRO A 100 -2.51 16.75 -7.32
N TRP A 101 -1.34 16.94 -7.94
CA TRP A 101 -0.65 15.90 -8.71
C TRP A 101 -0.30 14.65 -7.88
N TYR A 102 -0.07 14.82 -6.56
CA TYR A 102 0.26 13.70 -5.68
C TYR A 102 -0.92 12.75 -5.43
N SER A 103 -2.15 13.15 -5.79
CA SER A 103 -3.35 12.29 -5.69
C SER A 103 -3.22 11.00 -6.52
N TYR A 104 -2.38 11.01 -7.54
CA TYR A 104 -2.14 9.88 -8.45
C TYR A 104 -1.11 8.88 -7.92
N LEU A 105 -0.35 9.25 -6.89
CA LEU A 105 0.64 8.35 -6.27
C LEU A 105 -0.03 7.22 -5.47
N GLY A 106 -1.31 7.35 -5.10
CA GLY A 106 -2.02 6.33 -4.34
C GLY A 106 -2.01 4.95 -5.01
N GLY A 107 -2.05 4.88 -6.34
CA GLY A 107 -1.92 3.62 -7.08
C GLY A 107 -0.55 2.96 -6.94
N VAL A 108 0.52 3.77 -6.94
CA VAL A 108 1.89 3.30 -6.73
C VAL A 108 2.08 2.86 -5.28
N ILE A 109 1.58 3.62 -4.30
CA ILE A 109 1.64 3.24 -2.89
C ILE A 109 0.85 1.95 -2.65
N GLY A 110 -0.33 1.79 -3.26
CA GLY A 110 -1.10 0.55 -3.20
C GLY A 110 -0.32 -0.65 -3.75
N LEU A 111 0.37 -0.49 -4.88
CA LEU A 111 1.26 -1.53 -5.41
C LEU A 111 2.39 -1.87 -4.43
N LEU A 112 3.06 -0.87 -3.85
CA LEU A 112 4.12 -1.08 -2.86
C LEU A 112 3.60 -1.80 -1.62
N VAL A 113 2.38 -1.50 -1.16
CA VAL A 113 1.72 -2.20 -0.05
C VAL A 113 1.49 -3.67 -0.40
N VAL A 114 0.98 -3.97 -1.59
CA VAL A 114 0.77 -5.36 -2.03
C VAL A 114 2.10 -6.10 -2.10
N LEU A 115 3.11 -5.53 -2.75
CA LEU A 115 4.44 -6.13 -2.88
C LEU A 115 5.13 -6.32 -1.53
N GLY A 116 5.06 -5.31 -0.65
CA GLY A 116 5.61 -5.37 0.70
C GLY A 116 4.92 -6.43 1.57
N THR A 117 3.61 -6.57 1.43
CA THR A 117 2.82 -7.62 2.10
C THR A 117 3.24 -9.01 1.62
N VAL A 118 3.28 -9.24 0.30
CA VAL A 118 3.68 -10.54 -0.28
C VAL A 118 5.11 -10.89 0.12
N PHE A 119 6.04 -9.93 0.01
CA PHE A 119 7.43 -10.11 0.43
C PHE A 119 7.53 -10.48 1.91
N SER A 120 6.79 -9.78 2.77
CA SER A 120 6.78 -10.04 4.21
C SER A 120 6.23 -11.44 4.52
N ILE A 121 5.12 -11.84 3.88
CA ILE A 121 4.55 -13.18 4.04
C ILE A 121 5.55 -14.27 3.63
N GLN A 122 6.22 -14.12 2.49
CA GLN A 122 7.17 -15.12 1.99
C GLN A 122 8.41 -15.27 2.87
N ARG A 123 8.80 -14.21 3.60
CA ARG A 123 10.02 -14.20 4.40
C ARG A 123 9.79 -14.45 5.89
N LEU A 124 8.63 -14.05 6.41
CA LEU A 124 8.29 -14.12 7.84
C LEU A 124 7.22 -15.18 8.15
N GLY A 125 6.50 -15.66 7.13
CA GLY A 125 5.27 -16.43 7.30
C GLY A 125 4.04 -15.53 7.44
N VAL A 126 2.87 -16.07 7.07
CA VAL A 126 1.60 -15.31 7.04
C VAL A 126 1.27 -14.72 8.41
N ALA A 127 1.37 -15.53 9.48
CA ALA A 127 1.04 -15.09 10.84
C ALA A 127 1.90 -13.90 11.28
N ASN A 128 3.22 -14.05 11.24
CA ASN A 128 4.17 -13.02 11.68
C ASN A 128 4.08 -11.75 10.85
N ALA A 129 3.97 -11.87 9.52
CA ALA A 129 3.84 -10.72 8.63
C ALA A 129 2.57 -9.91 8.94
N MET A 130 1.42 -10.58 9.07
CA MET A 130 0.16 -9.92 9.39
C MET A 130 0.20 -9.29 10.78
N THR A 131 0.75 -9.98 11.79
CA THR A 131 0.89 -9.43 13.13
C THR A 131 1.72 -8.13 13.13
N ILE A 132 2.85 -8.10 12.43
CA ILE A 132 3.70 -6.90 12.37
C ILE A 132 3.01 -5.77 11.59
N ILE A 133 2.41 -6.06 10.43
CA ILE A 133 1.71 -5.07 9.61
C ILE A 133 0.52 -4.46 10.37
N LEU A 134 -0.28 -5.31 11.04
CA LEU A 134 -1.43 -4.86 11.84
C LEU A 134 -0.97 -4.07 13.07
N ALA A 135 0.11 -4.48 13.74
CA ALA A 135 0.65 -3.73 14.87
C ALA A 135 1.17 -2.35 14.43
N SER A 136 1.94 -2.29 13.35
CA SER A 136 2.50 -1.04 12.84
C SER A 136 1.42 -0.10 12.30
N GLN A 137 0.41 -0.61 11.59
CA GLN A 137 -0.68 0.23 11.08
C GLN A 137 -1.50 0.85 12.22
N ILE A 138 -1.79 0.09 13.29
CA ILE A 138 -2.59 0.58 14.43
C ILE A 138 -1.78 1.60 15.23
N ALA A 139 -0.50 1.32 15.48
CA ALA A 139 0.40 2.25 16.13
C ALA A 139 0.52 3.57 15.35
N THR A 140 0.67 3.47 14.03
CA THR A 140 0.74 4.64 13.14
C THR A 140 -0.56 5.43 13.17
N ALA A 141 -1.71 4.77 13.04
CA ALA A 141 -3.01 5.43 13.09
C ALA A 141 -3.23 6.18 14.40
N ALA A 142 -2.79 5.59 15.53
CA ALA A 142 -2.86 6.23 16.83
C ALA A 142 -1.97 7.49 16.92
N VAL A 143 -0.72 7.42 16.41
CA VAL A 143 0.20 8.56 16.38
C VAL A 143 -0.35 9.68 15.49
N VAL A 144 -0.80 9.35 14.27
CA VAL A 144 -1.38 10.30 13.32
C VAL A 144 -2.61 11.00 13.93
N GLY A 145 -3.51 10.23 14.54
CA GLY A 145 -4.70 10.77 15.19
C GLY A 145 -4.38 11.60 16.43
N HIS A 146 -3.34 11.24 17.19
CA HIS A 146 -2.92 12.00 18.37
C HIS A 146 -2.41 13.39 17.99
N LEU A 147 -1.52 13.42 17.00
CA LEU A 147 -0.86 14.63 16.53
C LEU A 147 -1.79 15.49 15.65
N GLY A 148 -2.98 15.02 15.29
CA GLY A 148 -3.88 15.71 14.37
C GLY A 148 -3.28 15.88 12.97
N LEU A 149 -2.40 14.95 12.57
CA LEU A 149 -1.75 15.03 11.26
C LEU A 149 -2.76 14.81 10.13
N LEU A 150 -2.45 15.35 8.95
CA LEU A 150 -3.24 15.17 7.73
C LEU A 150 -4.70 15.67 7.88
N GLY A 151 -4.89 16.79 8.56
CA GLY A 151 -6.20 17.47 8.68
C GLY A 151 -7.20 16.77 9.59
N GLN A 152 -6.76 15.79 10.38
CA GLN A 152 -7.59 15.16 11.41
C GLN A 152 -7.70 16.05 12.64
N ALA A 153 -8.87 16.08 13.27
CA ALA A 153 -9.00 16.68 14.59
C ALA A 153 -8.12 15.91 15.59
N ALA A 154 -7.18 16.61 16.24
CA ALA A 154 -6.30 16.00 17.22
C ALA A 154 -7.12 15.33 18.32
N ASN A 155 -6.93 14.02 18.48
CA ASN A 155 -7.60 13.23 19.50
C ASN A 155 -6.61 12.92 20.62
N PRO A 156 -6.76 13.49 21.83
CA PRO A 156 -5.85 13.22 22.93
C PRO A 156 -5.79 11.70 23.21
N VAL A 157 -4.57 11.16 23.22
CA VAL A 157 -4.38 9.74 23.49
C VAL A 157 -4.66 9.49 24.96
N SER A 158 -5.69 8.71 25.24
CA SER A 158 -5.99 8.27 26.60
C SER A 158 -4.95 7.29 27.11
N ALA A 159 -4.75 7.25 28.43
CA ALA A 159 -3.88 6.25 29.07
C ALA A 159 -4.26 4.81 28.66
N LEU A 160 -5.55 4.54 28.49
CA LEU A 160 -6.04 3.24 28.04
C LEU A 160 -5.58 2.90 26.61
N LYS A 161 -5.53 3.87 25.69
CA LYS A 161 -4.99 3.66 24.34
C LYS A 161 -3.49 3.33 24.37
N LEU A 162 -2.72 4.01 25.23
CA LEU A 162 -1.29 3.70 25.40
C LEU A 162 -1.07 2.29 25.95
N VAL A 163 -1.85 1.89 26.96
CA VAL A 163 -1.81 0.52 27.49
C VAL A 163 -2.16 -0.49 26.39
N GLY A 164 -3.24 -0.25 25.64
CA GLY A 164 -3.63 -1.11 24.52
C GLY A 164 -2.54 -1.23 23.44
N LEU A 165 -1.89 -0.13 23.07
CA LEU A 165 -0.76 -0.11 22.15
C LEU A 165 0.44 -0.92 22.71
N GLY A 166 0.74 -0.75 24.00
CA GLY A 166 1.79 -1.52 24.67
C GLY A 166 1.52 -3.01 24.65
N VAL A 167 0.30 -3.43 24.99
CA VAL A 167 -0.15 -4.83 24.95
C VAL A 167 -0.07 -5.37 23.52
N MET A 168 -0.50 -4.61 22.52
CA MET A 168 -0.42 -5.00 21.11
C MET A 168 1.04 -5.21 20.65
N VAL A 169 1.95 -4.30 20.99
CA VAL A 169 3.38 -4.43 20.65
C VAL A 169 3.99 -5.64 21.36
N ALA A 170 3.69 -5.83 22.65
CA ALA A 170 4.15 -6.99 23.40
C ALA A 170 3.62 -8.30 22.80
N GLY A 171 2.33 -8.37 22.48
CA GLY A 171 1.71 -9.51 21.82
C GLY A 171 2.32 -9.80 20.46
N ALA A 172 2.63 -8.77 19.66
CA ALA A 172 3.33 -8.92 18.40
C ALA A 172 4.76 -9.48 18.59
N VAL A 173 5.51 -8.97 19.57
CA VAL A 173 6.85 -9.47 19.88
C VAL A 173 6.82 -10.93 20.31
N VAL A 174 5.86 -11.33 21.14
CA VAL A 174 5.70 -12.73 21.57
C VAL A 174 5.30 -13.62 20.41
N ALA A 175 4.31 -13.23 19.62
CA ALA A 175 3.81 -14.02 18.50
C ALA A 175 4.90 -14.30 17.45
N VAL A 176 5.77 -13.32 17.17
CA VAL A 176 6.79 -13.43 16.12
C VAL A 176 8.05 -14.20 16.59
N ARG A 177 8.25 -14.36 17.90
CA ARG A 177 9.42 -15.05 18.48
C ARG A 177 9.26 -16.56 18.63
N ASN A 178 8.08 -17.09 18.33
CA ASN A 178 7.76 -18.53 18.38
C ASN A 178 8.10 -19.23 17.06
#